data_AF-A0A8J6TB08-F1
#
_entry.id   AF-A0A8J6TB08-F1
#
_cell.length_a   1.000
_cell.length_b   1.000
_cell.length_c   1.000
_cell.angle_alpha   90.00
_cell.angle_beta   90.00
_cell.angle_gamma   90.00
#
_symmetry.space_group_name_H-M   'P 1'
#
loop_
_entity.id
_entity.type
_entity.pdbx_description
1 polymer ?
#
loop_
_entity_poly.entity_id
_entity_poly.type
_entity_poly.pdbx_seq_one_letter_code
_entity_poly.pdbx_strand_id
1 'polypeptide(L)'
;MTKQISFSKYEQKVLPNFRQKINKAESTEDVKKFFIYTVKELLESILPEKFGFEYEDVALMPNSEPYYVLSERLLSSDAFKSVWNDSDLPHLLSRIAKPAMHRYKHPQKHPEKTEAKIRI
;
A
#
# COMPACT_ATOMS: atom_id res chain seq x y z
N MET A 1 -22.87 -18.84 7.92
CA MET A 1 -22.50 -17.83 6.91
C MET A 1 -21.76 -16.71 7.63
N THR A 2 -20.44 -16.71 7.58
CA THR A 2 -19.62 -15.67 8.21
C THR A 2 -19.75 -14.41 7.38
N LYS A 3 -20.33 -13.34 7.94
CA LYS A 3 -20.41 -12.03 7.27
C LYS A 3 -18.99 -11.50 7.12
N GLN A 4 -18.35 -11.72 5.97
CA GLN A 4 -17.13 -10.99 5.63
C GLN A 4 -17.50 -9.52 5.48
N ILE A 5 -16.79 -8.67 6.22
CA ILE A 5 -16.92 -7.23 6.08
C ILE A 5 -16.30 -6.86 4.73
N SER A 6 -17.08 -6.28 3.82
CA SER A 6 -16.53 -5.80 2.55
C SER A 6 -16.15 -4.33 2.63
N PHE A 7 -14.90 -4.05 2.31
CA PHE A 7 -14.34 -2.70 2.20
C PHE A 7 -14.34 -2.16 0.78
N SER A 8 -15.11 -2.77 -0.13
CA SER A 8 -15.29 -2.30 -1.52
C SER A 8 -15.70 -0.82 -1.61
N LYS A 9 -16.45 -0.31 -0.63
CA LYS A 9 -16.80 1.13 -0.55
C LYS A 9 -15.58 2.02 -0.32
N TYR A 10 -14.65 1.58 0.53
CA TYR A 10 -13.40 2.29 0.76
C TYR A 10 -12.47 2.16 -0.44
N GLU A 11 -12.40 0.98 -1.06
CA GLU A 11 -11.68 0.75 -2.32
C GLU A 11 -12.06 1.79 -3.38
N GLN A 12 -13.35 1.96 -3.66
CA GLN A 12 -13.84 2.93 -4.65
C GLN A 12 -13.48 4.38 -4.31
N LYS A 13 -13.29 4.71 -3.02
CA LYS A 13 -12.90 6.04 -2.56
C LYS A 13 -11.39 6.27 -2.69
N VAL A 14 -10.57 5.28 -2.33
CA VAL A 14 -9.10 5.43 -2.29
C VAL A 14 -8.44 5.14 -3.64
N LEU A 15 -8.94 4.18 -4.43
CA LEU A 15 -8.30 3.75 -5.68
C LEU A 15 -8.17 4.86 -6.73
N PRO A 16 -9.18 5.69 -7.02
CA PRO A 16 -9.06 6.73 -8.05
C PRO A 16 -7.95 7.72 -7.70
N ASN A 17 -7.91 8.17 -6.44
CA ASN A 17 -6.87 9.08 -5.95
C ASN A 17 -5.49 8.41 -5.97
N PHE A 18 -5.41 7.16 -5.51
CA PHE A 18 -4.17 6.39 -5.53
C PHE A 18 -3.60 6.21 -6.94
N ARG A 19 -4.44 5.84 -7.92
CA ARG A 19 -4.01 5.71 -9.32
C ARG A 19 -3.48 7.03 -9.87
N GLN A 20 -4.12 8.16 -9.54
CA GLN A 20 -3.61 9.48 -9.94
C GLN A 20 -2.27 9.81 -9.28
N LYS A 21 -2.10 9.53 -7.98
CA LYS A 21 -0.83 9.71 -7.26
C LYS A 21 0.29 8.88 -7.90
N ILE A 22 0.05 7.58 -8.10
CA ILE A 22 1.01 6.65 -8.73
C ILE A 22 1.35 7.05 -10.17
N ASN A 23 0.39 7.51 -10.97
CA ASN A 23 0.65 7.98 -12.33
C ASN A 23 1.54 9.23 -12.38
N LYS A 24 1.51 10.06 -11.33
CA LYS A 24 2.36 11.24 -11.15
C LYS A 24 3.70 10.93 -10.46
N ALA A 25 3.91 9.71 -9.96
CA ALA A 25 5.13 9.34 -9.27
C ALA A 25 6.33 9.37 -10.22
N GLU A 26 7.31 10.21 -9.94
CA GLU A 26 8.51 10.37 -10.76
C GLU A 26 9.58 9.34 -10.38
N SER A 27 9.60 8.93 -9.12
CA SER A 27 10.58 7.99 -8.57
C SER A 27 9.92 6.75 -7.95
N THR A 28 10.72 5.70 -7.76
CA THR A 28 10.31 4.52 -7.00
C THR A 28 10.06 4.83 -5.53
N GLU A 29 10.70 5.86 -4.98
CA GLU A 29 10.45 6.35 -3.61
C GLU A 29 9.07 6.98 -3.49
N ASP A 30 8.63 7.76 -4.49
CA ASP A 30 7.28 8.32 -4.52
C ASP A 30 6.22 7.23 -4.56
N VAL A 31 6.47 6.18 -5.34
CA VAL A 31 5.60 5.00 -5.40
C VAL A 31 5.45 4.35 -4.03
N LYS A 32 6.57 4.15 -3.30
CA LYS A 32 6.54 3.59 -1.94
C LYS A 32 5.76 4.50 -0.99
N LYS A 33 6.03 5.80 -1.00
CA LYS A 33 5.35 6.79 -0.15
C LYS A 33 3.84 6.79 -0.43
N PHE A 34 3.43 6.88 -1.70
CA PHE A 34 2.01 6.87 -2.06
C PHE A 34 1.32 5.57 -1.66
N PHE A 35 1.98 4.43 -1.79
CA PHE A 35 1.45 3.16 -1.30
C PHE A 35 1.20 3.20 0.20
N ILE A 36 2.21 3.59 0.99
CA ILE A 36 2.11 3.64 2.45
C ILE A 36 1.04 4.63 2.91
N TYR A 37 1.00 5.84 2.33
CA TYR A 37 -0.03 6.83 2.65
C TYR A 37 -1.44 6.36 2.31
N THR A 38 -1.63 5.67 1.19
CA THR A 38 -2.94 5.13 0.82
C THR A 38 -3.37 3.99 1.74
N VAL A 39 -2.46 3.10 2.13
CA VAL A 39 -2.75 2.05 3.11
C VAL A 39 -3.07 2.67 4.47
N LYS A 40 -2.34 3.71 4.88
CA LYS A 40 -2.62 4.48 6.10
C LYS A 40 -4.03 5.08 6.08
N GLU A 41 -4.37 5.85 5.04
CA GLU A 41 -5.70 6.47 4.90
C GLU A 41 -6.82 5.42 4.91
N LEU A 42 -6.58 4.27 4.28
CA LEU A 42 -7.53 3.15 4.27
C LEU A 42 -7.72 2.58 5.67
N LEU A 43 -6.63 2.28 6.38
CA LEU A 43 -6.67 1.71 7.71
C LEU A 43 -7.26 2.68 8.73
N GLU A 44 -6.92 3.96 8.67
CA GLU A 44 -7.53 5.02 9.52
C GLU A 44 -9.02 5.20 9.22
N SER A 45 -9.49 4.85 8.02
CA SER A 45 -10.92 4.90 7.67
C SER A 45 -11.70 3.66 8.14
N ILE A 46 -11.01 2.56 8.41
CA ILE A 46 -11.60 1.27 8.81
C ILE A 46 -11.49 1.06 10.32
N LEU A 47 -10.31 1.36 10.89
CA LEU A 47 -9.97 1.18 12.29
C LEU A 47 -10.27 2.46 13.07
N PRO A 48 -10.59 2.35 14.37
CA PRO A 48 -10.88 3.51 15.19
C PRO A 48 -9.69 4.47 15.30
N GLU A 49 -10.02 5.75 15.49
CA GLU A 49 -9.08 6.86 15.67
C GLU A 49 -8.18 6.55 16.89
N LYS A 50 -6.92 6.16 16.63
CA LYS A 50 -5.78 5.81 17.54
C LYS A 50 -4.96 4.58 17.09
N PHE A 51 -5.22 3.99 15.93
CA PHE A 51 -4.51 2.80 15.47
C PHE A 51 -2.97 2.95 15.31
N GLY A 52 -2.39 4.14 15.50
CA GLY A 52 -0.95 4.29 15.70
C GLY A 52 -0.09 3.83 14.52
N PHE A 53 -0.64 3.88 13.30
CA PHE A 53 0.03 3.43 12.09
C PHE A 53 1.35 4.18 11.86
N GLU A 54 2.45 3.43 11.73
CA GLU A 54 3.77 3.95 11.43
C GLU A 54 4.15 3.68 9.98
N TYR A 55 5.02 4.54 9.43
CA TYR A 55 5.49 4.41 8.05
C TYR A 55 6.23 3.07 7.82
N GLU A 56 6.89 2.56 8.86
CA GLU A 56 7.64 1.29 8.83
C GLU A 56 6.72 0.06 8.96
N ASP A 57 5.45 0.25 9.29
CA ASP A 57 4.51 -0.86 9.42
C ASP A 57 4.15 -1.51 8.10
N VAL A 58 4.39 -0.81 6.98
CA VAL A 58 4.05 -1.28 5.65
C VAL A 58 5.19 -0.93 4.71
N ALA A 59 5.65 -1.90 3.94
CA ALA A 59 6.61 -1.65 2.87
C ALA A 59 6.18 -2.33 1.58
N LEU A 60 6.41 -1.65 0.45
CA LEU A 60 6.22 -2.22 -0.87
C LEU A 60 7.44 -3.09 -1.22
N MET A 61 7.19 -4.36 -1.57
CA MET A 61 8.22 -5.36 -1.80
C MET A 61 8.15 -5.86 -3.25
N PRO A 62 8.95 -5.29 -4.17
CA PRO A 62 8.77 -5.46 -5.62
C PRO A 62 9.11 -6.85 -6.19
N ASN A 63 9.58 -7.78 -5.36
CA ASN A 63 10.13 -9.07 -5.78
C ASN A 63 9.44 -10.30 -5.14
N SER A 64 8.37 -10.09 -4.38
CA SER A 64 7.68 -11.16 -3.66
C SER A 64 6.19 -10.87 -3.63
N GLU A 65 5.35 -11.76 -4.15
CA GLU A 65 3.90 -11.66 -3.91
C GLU A 65 3.61 -11.96 -2.44
N PRO A 66 2.81 -11.13 -1.74
CA PRO A 66 1.79 -10.19 -2.25
C PRO A 66 2.23 -8.73 -2.59
N TYR A 67 3.49 -8.48 -2.95
CA TYR A 67 4.11 -7.19 -3.31
C TYR A 67 4.17 -6.16 -2.19
N TYR A 68 3.80 -6.55 -0.97
CA TYR A 68 3.94 -5.76 0.23
C TYR A 68 4.32 -6.67 1.39
N VAL A 69 4.88 -6.05 2.43
CA VAL A 69 5.11 -6.67 3.74
C VAL A 69 4.49 -5.78 4.80
N LEU A 70 3.95 -6.42 5.83
CA LEU A 70 3.41 -5.76 7.01
C LEU A 70 4.34 -6.05 8.17
N SER A 71 4.56 -5.08 9.06
CA SER A 71 5.35 -5.29 10.27
C SER A 71 4.66 -6.28 11.20
N GLU A 72 5.45 -6.99 11.99
CA GLU A 72 4.93 -7.84 13.06
C GLU A 72 4.11 -7.03 14.06
N ARG A 73 4.44 -5.75 14.27
CA ARG A 73 3.69 -4.84 15.14
C ARG A 73 2.25 -4.68 14.66
N LEU A 74 2.09 -4.39 13.37
CA LEU A 74 0.78 -4.27 12.72
C LEU A 74 0.02 -5.59 12.80
N LEU A 75 0.68 -6.69 12.45
CA LEU A 75 0.11 -8.03 12.50
C LEU A 75 -0.19 -8.51 13.92
N SER A 76 0.46 -7.97 14.95
CA SER A 76 0.26 -8.34 16.36
C SER A 76 -0.91 -7.60 17.00
N SER A 77 -1.37 -6.50 16.41
CA SER A 77 -2.50 -5.72 16.92
C SER A 77 -3.81 -6.47 16.77
N ASP A 78 -4.55 -6.66 17.87
CA ASP A 78 -5.83 -7.37 17.85
C ASP A 78 -6.89 -6.67 16.98
N ALA A 79 -6.88 -5.33 16.98
CA ALA A 79 -7.74 -4.53 16.11
C ALA A 79 -7.45 -4.80 14.63
N PHE A 80 -6.17 -4.89 14.26
CA PHE A 80 -5.77 -5.23 12.90
C PHE A 80 -6.10 -6.68 12.56
N LYS A 81 -5.79 -7.64 13.46
CA LYS A 81 -6.02 -9.07 13.24
C LYS A 81 -7.48 -9.39 12.99
N SER A 82 -8.40 -8.83 13.78
CA SER A 82 -9.83 -9.06 13.59
C SER A 82 -10.26 -8.55 12.22
N VAL A 83 -9.92 -7.31 11.86
CA VAL A 83 -10.22 -6.77 10.54
C VAL A 83 -9.56 -7.62 9.44
N TRP A 84 -8.30 -7.99 9.58
CA TRP A 84 -7.56 -8.78 8.58
C TRP A 84 -8.20 -10.15 8.29
N ASN A 85 -8.67 -10.85 9.33
CA ASN A 85 -9.25 -12.18 9.20
C ASN A 85 -10.75 -12.18 8.85
N ASP A 86 -11.48 -11.16 9.31
CA ASP A 86 -12.94 -11.07 9.17
C ASP A 86 -13.39 -10.27 7.94
N SER A 87 -12.46 -9.83 7.08
CA SER A 87 -12.75 -8.95 5.94
C SER A 87 -12.01 -9.28 4.64
N ASP A 88 -12.34 -8.54 3.58
CA ASP A 88 -11.65 -8.54 2.30
C ASP A 88 -10.40 -7.62 2.25
N LEU A 89 -9.93 -7.11 3.41
CA LEU A 89 -8.76 -6.23 3.51
C LEU A 89 -7.48 -6.79 2.84
N PRO A 90 -7.11 -8.08 3.01
CA PRO A 90 -5.92 -8.63 2.33
C PRO A 90 -6.03 -8.58 0.79
N HIS A 91 -7.24 -8.84 0.27
CA HIS A 91 -7.52 -8.75 -1.15
C HIS A 91 -7.46 -7.31 -1.66
N LEU A 92 -7.97 -6.37 -0.87
CA LEU A 92 -7.91 -4.94 -1.17
C LEU A 92 -6.47 -4.43 -1.20
N LEU A 93 -5.64 -4.75 -0.19
CA LEU A 93 -4.22 -4.38 -0.20
C LEU A 93 -3.50 -4.95 -1.42
N SER A 94 -3.76 -6.21 -1.78
CA SER A 94 -3.19 -6.84 -2.97
C SER A 94 -3.58 -6.10 -4.26
N ARG A 95 -4.82 -5.60 -4.37
CA ARG A 95 -5.29 -4.80 -5.51
C ARG A 95 -4.64 -3.42 -5.57
N ILE A 96 -4.31 -2.82 -4.43
CA ILE A 96 -3.58 -1.55 -4.35
C ILE A 96 -2.08 -1.78 -4.67
N ALA A 97 -1.51 -2.88 -4.20
CA ALA A 97 -0.09 -3.19 -4.42
C ALA A 97 0.24 -3.49 -5.89
N LYS A 98 -0.67 -4.11 -6.65
CA LYS A 98 -0.47 -4.40 -8.09
C LYS A 98 -0.09 -3.17 -8.94
N PRO A 99 -0.90 -2.10 -9.00
CA PRO A 99 -0.54 -0.90 -9.77
C PRO A 99 0.66 -0.16 -9.19
N ALA A 100 0.86 -0.21 -7.87
CA ALA A 100 2.07 0.33 -7.23
C ALA A 100 3.32 -0.38 -7.75
N MET A 101 3.32 -1.71 -7.75
CA MET A 101 4.40 -2.54 -8.26
C MET A 101 4.64 -2.30 -9.74
N HIS A 102 3.58 -2.22 -10.55
CA HIS A 102 3.71 -1.94 -11.98
C HIS A 102 4.44 -0.61 -12.24
N ARG A 103 4.09 0.46 -11.51
CA ARG A 103 4.80 1.74 -11.58
C ARG A 103 6.20 1.67 -10.98
N TYR A 104 6.41 0.87 -9.93
CA TYR A 104 7.71 0.65 -9.32
C TYR A 104 8.70 0.00 -10.30
N LYS A 105 8.24 -0.99 -11.07
CA LYS A 105 9.05 -1.66 -12.11
C LYS A 105 9.25 -0.79 -13.35
N HIS A 106 8.25 0.05 -13.68
CA HIS A 106 8.28 0.94 -14.82
C HIS A 106 8.05 2.39 -14.39
N PRO A 107 8.99 3.01 -13.66
CA PRO A 107 8.91 4.43 -13.37
C PRO A 107 8.92 5.19 -14.70
N GLN A 108 8.16 6.29 -14.80
CA GLN A 108 8.19 7.09 -16.02
C GLN A 108 9.63 7.53 -16.26
N LYS A 109 10.16 7.14 -17.41
CA LYS A 109 11.47 7.58 -17.88
C LYS A 109 11.39 9.09 -18.08
N HIS A 110 11.81 9.86 -17.09
CA HIS A 110 12.59 11.06 -17.36
C HIS A 110 14.05 10.62 -17.39
N PRO A 111 14.61 10.25 -18.57
CA PRO A 111 15.97 9.73 -18.68
C PRO A 111 17.08 10.75 -18.34
N GLU A 112 16.77 11.90 -17.74
CA GLU A 112 17.74 12.99 -17.60
C GLU A 112 18.45 13.08 -16.25
N LYS A 113 18.10 12.33 -15.18
CA LYS A 113 18.74 12.54 -13.86
C LYS A 113 18.99 11.33 -12.96
N THR A 114 19.24 10.13 -13.49
CA THR A 114 19.72 9.03 -12.62
C THR A 114 20.71 8.07 -13.30
N GLU A 115 21.79 8.62 -13.84
CA GLU A 115 23.09 7.93 -13.87
C GLU A 115 24.04 8.53 -12.82
N ALA A 116 23.50 8.85 -11.64
CA ALA A 116 24.33 9.13 -10.47
C ALA A 116 24.52 7.83 -9.68
N LYS A 117 25.68 7.20 -9.89
CA LYS A 117 26.31 6.15 -9.06
C LYS A 117 25.76 4.72 -9.22
N ILE A 118 26.29 4.00 -10.21
CA ILE A 118 26.80 2.66 -9.95
C ILE A 118 28.31 2.72 -10.19
N ARG A 119 29.06 2.88 -9.09
CA ARG A 119 30.48 2.52 -9.01
C ARG A 119 30.52 1.12 -8.41
N ILE A 120 31.09 0.16 -9.14
CA ILE A 120 32.14 -0.78 -8.73
C ILE A 120 32.74 -1.32 -10.03
#